data_AF-A0A392UNB2-F1
#
_entry.id   AF-A0A392UNB2-F1
#
_cell.length_a   1.000
_cell.length_b   1.000
_cell.length_c   1.000
_cell.angle_alpha   90.00
_cell.angle_beta   90.00
_cell.angle_gamma   90.00
#
_symmetry.space_group_name_H-M   'P 1'
#
loop_
_entity.id
_entity.type
_entity.pdbx_description
1 polymer ?
#
loop_
_entity_poly.entity_id
_entity_poly.type
_entity_poly.pdbx_seq_one_letter_code
_entity_poly.pdbx_strand_id
1 'polypeptide(L)' 'ASVLVNGSATDEFPLERGLRQRDPLSPFLFLLAAEGLNMLMEVMVERNLFTGYSVGEHCRAAKNARA' A
#
# COMPACT_ATOMS: atom_id res chain seq x y z
N ALA A 1 7.35 -18.34 -2.09
CA ALA A 1 6.50 -19.42 -2.63
C ALA A 1 7.27 -20.04 -3.77
N SER A 2 7.77 -21.26 -3.60
CA SER A 2 8.61 -21.95 -4.60
C SER A 2 7.72 -22.76 -5.55
N VAL A 3 8.09 -22.78 -6.83
CA VAL A 3 7.47 -23.65 -7.84
C VAL A 3 8.27 -24.94 -7.89
N LEU A 4 7.59 -26.09 -7.89
CA LEU A 4 8.26 -27.38 -8.04
C LEU A 4 8.40 -27.70 -9.53
N VAL A 5 9.63 -28.01 -9.96
CA VAL A 5 9.89 -28.55 -11.31
C VAL A 5 10.54 -29.91 -11.14
N ASN A 6 9.90 -30.94 -11.70
CA ASN A 6 10.33 -32.34 -11.61
C ASN A 6 10.58 -32.83 -10.16
N GLY A 7 9.77 -32.35 -9.21
CA GLY A 7 9.84 -32.77 -7.80
C GLY A 7 10.98 -32.13 -6.99
N SER A 8 11.88 -31.37 -7.63
CA SER A 8 12.82 -30.48 -6.95
C SER A 8 12.23 -29.08 -6.85
N ALA A 9 12.37 -28.46 -5.68
CA ALA A 9 12.08 -27.03 -5.53
C ALA A 9 13.06 -26.25 -6.40
N THR A 10 12.55 -25.46 -7.34
CA THR A 10 13.40 -24.45 -7.97
C THR A 10 13.62 -23.32 -7.00
N ASP A 11 14.77 -22.66 -7.13
CA ASP A 11 15.04 -21.43 -6.38
C ASP A 11 13.84 -20.49 -6.49
N GLU A 12 13.52 -19.82 -5.39
CA GLU A 12 12.38 -18.91 -5.37
C GLU A 12 12.56 -17.88 -6.48
N PHE A 13 11.58 -17.81 -7.37
CA PHE A 13 11.55 -16.74 -8.35
C PHE A 13 11.41 -15.42 -7.58
N PRO A 14 12.35 -14.48 -7.73
CA PRO A 14 12.17 -13.18 -7.11
C PRO A 14 10.95 -12.54 -7.80
N LEU A 15 9.88 -12.36 -7.04
CA LEU A 15 8.77 -11.49 -7.41
C LEU A 15 9.33 -10.07 -7.48
N GLU A 16 9.84 -9.66 -8.65
CA GLU A 16 10.22 -8.28 -8.89
C GLU A 16 8.94 -7.43 -8.85
N ARG A 17 8.64 -6.87 -7.68
CA ARG A 17 7.68 -5.79 -7.52
C ARG A 17 8.25 -4.56 -8.24
N GLY A 18 7.81 -4.35 -9.47
CA GLY A 18 8.15 -3.15 -10.23
C GLY A 18 7.55 -3.18 -11.62
N LEU A 19 7.03 -2.04 -12.09
CA LEU A 19 6.94 -1.80 -13.52
C LEU A 19 8.33 -2.06 -14.09
N ARG A 20 8.42 -2.99 -15.05
CA ARG A 20 9.67 -3.36 -15.71
C ARG A 20 10.33 -2.03 -16.12
N GLN A 21 11.44 -1.66 -15.48
CA GLN A 21 12.23 -0.43 -15.75
C GLN A 21 12.90 -0.50 -17.14
N ARG A 22 12.12 -0.84 -18.15
CA ARG A 22 12.44 -0.82 -19.57
C ARG A 22 11.62 0.24 -20.30
N ASP A 23 10.62 0.82 -19.64
CA ASP A 23 9.85 1.95 -20.16
C ASP A 23 10.13 3.19 -19.29
N PRO A 24 10.76 4.25 -19.85
CA PRO A 24 11.03 5.49 -19.13
C PRO A 24 9.77 6.19 -18.58
N LEU A 25 8.57 5.80 -19.02
CA LEU A 25 7.31 6.36 -18.55
C LEU A 25 6.76 5.68 -17.29
N SER A 26 7.26 4.51 -16.93
CA SER A 26 6.76 3.73 -15.78
C SER A 26 6.72 4.51 -14.46
N PRO A 27 7.77 5.29 -14.08
CA PRO A 27 7.72 6.09 -12.85
C PRO A 27 6.66 7.19 -12.89
N PHE A 28 6.46 7.82 -14.06
CA PHE A 28 5.45 8.85 -14.25
C PHE A 28 4.04 8.28 -14.09
N LEU A 29 3.77 7.12 -14.68
CA LEU A 29 2.48 6.45 -14.56
C LEU A 29 2.18 6.01 -13.12
N PHE A 30 3.19 5.57 -12.37
CA PHE A 30 3.03 5.25 -10.95
C PHE A 30 2.61 6.48 -10.14
N LEU A 31 3.29 7.61 -10.34
CA LEU A 31 2.95 8.86 -9.65
C LEU A 31 1.55 9.36 -10.03
N LEU A 32 1.20 9.29 -11.31
CA LEU A 32 -0.14 9.67 -11.78
C LEU A 32 -1.24 8.82 -11.12
N ALA A 33 -1.04 7.49 -11.05
CA ALA A 33 -1.99 6.60 -10.41
C ALA A 33 -2.08 6.83 -8.90
N ALA A 34 -0.95 7.07 -8.24
CA ALA A 34 -0.89 7.37 -6.80
C ALA A 34 -1.63 8.68 -6.47
N GLU A 35 -1.43 9.73 -7.26
CA GLU A 35 -2.11 11.02 -7.10
C GLU A 35 -3.63 10.88 -7.31
N GLY A 36 -4.04 10.19 -8.38
CA GLY A 36 -5.44 9.92 -8.65
C GLY A 36 -6.11 9.11 -7.54
N LEU A 37 -5.39 8.13 -6.98
CA LEU A 37 -5.87 7.36 -5.83
C LEU A 37 -6.01 8.22 -4.57
N ASN A 38 -5.06 9.12 -4.30
CA ASN A 38 -5.13 10.02 -3.15
C ASN A 38 -6.39 10.90 -3.20
N MET A 39 -6.65 11.53 -4.35
CA MET A 39 -7.85 12.34 -4.57
C MET A 39 -9.15 11.54 -4.40
N LEU A 40 -9.19 10.31 -4.93
CA LEU A 40 -10.36 9.43 -4.76
C LEU A 40 -10.60 9.10 -3.29
N MET A 41 -9.53 8.80 -2.54
CA MET A 41 -9.63 8.49 -1.11
C MET A 41 -10.14 9.68 -0.30
N GLU A 42 -9.66 10.89 -0.57
CA GLU A 42 -10.14 12.12 0.07
C GLU A 42 -11.65 12.30 -0.15
N VAL A 43 -12.11 12.18 -1.40
CA VAL A 43 -13.54 12.27 -1.74
C VAL A 43 -14.38 11.18 -1.07
N MET A 44 -13.85 9.96 -0.95
CA MET A 44 -14.54 8.87 -0.27
C MET A 44 -14.70 9.14 1.24
N VAL A 45 -13.70 9.74 1.87
CA VAL A 45 -13.78 10.15 3.29
C VAL A 45 -14.78 11.30 3.46
N GLU A 46 -14.72 12.33 2.61
CA GLU A 46 -15.68 13.45 2.65
C GLU A 46 -17.14 12.99 2.49
N ARG A 47 -17.37 11.99 1.63
CA ARG A 47 -18.71 11.42 1.40
C ARG A 47 -19.12 10.41 2.46
N ASN A 48 -18.33 10.21 3.51
CA ASN A 48 -18.54 9.19 4.55
C ASN A 48 -18.68 7.77 3.98
N LEU A 49 -18.09 7.51 2.80
CA LEU A 49 -18.05 6.19 2.17
C LEU A 49 -16.88 5.35 2.70
N PHE A 50 -15.89 6.01 3.30
CA PHE A 50 -14.74 5.37 3.91
C PHE A 50 -14.37 6.07 5.22
N THR A 51 -14.11 5.30 6.27
CA THR A 51 -13.57 5.80 7.53
C THR A 51 -12.09 5.43 7.59
N GLY A 52 -11.22 6.44 7.69
CA GLY A 52 -9.78 6.22 7.84
C GLY A 52 -9.44 5.45 9.13
N TYR A 53 -8.30 4.77 9.13
CA TYR A 53 -7.77 4.11 10.31
C TYR A 53 -6.39 4.69 10.65
N SER A 54 -6.17 4.99 11.93
CA SER A 54 -4.88 5.46 12.43
C SER A 54 -4.05 4.26 12.88
N VAL A 55 -2.82 4.14 12.38
CA VAL A 55 -1.86 3.12 12.83
C VAL A 55 -0.75 3.82 13.60
N GLY A 56 -0.57 3.46 14.86
CA GLY A 56 0.51 4.00 15.70
C GLY A 56 0.06 4.85 16.88
N GLU A 57 -1.22 4.82 17.26
CA GLU A 57 -1.60 5.30 18.59
C GLU A 57 -1.06 4.34 19.64
N HIS A 58 0.16 4.60 20.13
CA HIS A 58 0.47 4.25 21.51
C HIS A 58 -0.56 4.97 22.37
N CYS A 59 -1.55 4.21 22.83
CA CYS A 59 -2.64 4.65 23.67
C CYS A 59 -2.09 5.42 24.88
N ARG A 60 -2.05 6.76 24.80
CA ARG A 60 -1.93 7.69 25.95
C ARG A 60 -3.29 8.24 26.34
N ALA A 61 -4.37 7.55 25.98
CA ALA A 61 -5.71 7.88 26.46
C ALA A 61 -5.89 7.37 27.90
N ALA A 62 -5.35 8.12 28.88
CA ALA A 62 -5.86 8.20 30.27
C ALA A 62 -5.01 9.10 31.19
N LYS A 63 -4.51 10.26 30.73
CA LYS A 63 -4.05 11.31 31.65
C LYS A 63 -4.53 12.67 31.14
N ASN A 64 -5.77 13.00 31.51
CA ASN A 64 -6.26 14.32 31.94
C ASN A 64 -7.79 14.37 31.82
N ALA A 65 -8.45 13.57 32.66
CA ALA A 65 -9.84 13.78 33.06
C ALA A 65 -9.88 13.75 34.59
N ARG A 66 -9.57 14.89 35.20
CA ARG A 66 -9.77 15.27 36.62
C ARG A 66 -9.29 16.72 36.74
N ALA A 67 -10.04 17.70 37.20
CA ALA A 67 -11.39 17.78 37.76
C ALA A 67 -11.96 19.15 37.35
#